data_AF-A0A420W0X0-F1
#
_entry.id   AF-A0A420W0X0-F1
#
_cell.length_a   1.000
_cell.length_b   1.000
_cell.length_c   1.000
_cell.angle_alpha   90.00
_cell.angle_beta   90.00
_cell.angle_gamma   90.00
#
_symmetry.space_group_name_H-M   'P 1'
#
loop_
_entity.id
_entity.type
_entity.pdbx_description
1 polymer ?
#
loop_
_entity_poly.entity_id
_entity_poly.type
_entity_poly.pdbx_seq_one_letter_code
_entity_poly.pdbx_strand_id
1 'polypeptide(L)'
;MDLSKITNEKVKQALEMWQDGDSKTFISFFIANPKLTDDGSSRDFSNFVKEACGHERFTSIDKVENNGLDIYGNFHTESWGDFKTYFKFHQNTEGKFERLDIGQAIY
;
A
#
# COMPACT_ATOMS: atom_id res chain seq x y z
N MET A 1 -14.78 1.79 2.51
CA MET A 1 -13.94 2.99 2.38
C MET A 1 -13.98 3.44 0.92
N ASP A 2 -13.96 4.74 0.64
CA ASP A 2 -14.01 5.25 -0.73
C ASP A 2 -12.61 5.28 -1.39
N LEU A 3 -12.47 4.57 -2.51
CA LEU A 3 -11.25 4.50 -3.33
C LEU A 3 -11.36 5.32 -4.63
N SER A 4 -12.45 6.08 -4.82
CA SER A 4 -12.68 6.87 -6.03
C SER A 4 -11.61 7.93 -6.30
N LYS A 5 -10.91 8.37 -5.24
CA LYS A 5 -9.79 9.33 -5.33
C LYS A 5 -8.55 8.75 -6.02
N ILE A 6 -8.41 7.42 -6.10
CA ILE A 6 -7.25 6.76 -6.68
C ILE A 6 -7.42 6.69 -8.19
N THR A 7 -6.64 7.50 -8.92
CA THR A 7 -6.73 7.61 -10.38
C THR A 7 -5.95 6.51 -11.12
N ASN A 8 -4.95 5.90 -10.49
CA ASN A 8 -4.20 4.79 -11.07
C ASN A 8 -4.96 3.48 -10.84
N GLU A 9 -5.44 2.86 -11.92
CA GLU A 9 -6.26 1.64 -11.84
C GLU A 9 -5.55 0.47 -11.18
N LYS A 10 -4.24 0.30 -11.39
CA LYS A 10 -3.47 -0.79 -10.77
C LYS A 10 -3.28 -0.58 -9.27
N VAL A 11 -3.02 0.66 -8.85
CA VAL A 11 -2.93 1.00 -7.42
C VAL A 11 -4.28 0.82 -6.74
N LYS A 12 -5.36 1.23 -7.41
CA LYS A 12 -6.72 1.03 -6.92
C LYS A 12 -7.02 -0.45 -6.73
N GLN A 13 -6.76 -1.28 -7.73
CA GLN A 13 -6.98 -2.73 -7.66
C GLN A 13 -6.10 -3.39 -6.58
N ALA A 14 -4.84 -2.99 -6.46
CA ALA A 14 -3.97 -3.49 -5.39
C ALA A 14 -4.53 -3.13 -4.01
N LEU A 15 -4.94 -1.87 -3.80
CA LEU A 15 -5.53 -1.47 -2.52
C LEU A 15 -6.89 -2.12 -2.24
N GLU A 16 -7.71 -2.41 -3.26
CA GLU A 16 -8.91 -3.23 -3.08
C GLU A 16 -8.55 -4.59 -2.48
N MET A 17 -7.54 -5.28 -3.02
CA MET A 17 -7.09 -6.57 -2.47
C MET A 17 -6.49 -6.44 -1.08
N TRP A 18 -5.80 -5.34 -0.77
CA TRP A 18 -5.31 -5.06 0.58
C TRP A 18 -6.47 -4.92 1.57
N GLN A 19 -7.50 -4.14 1.21
CA GLN A 19 -8.68 -3.92 2.04
C GLN A 19 -9.51 -5.19 2.24
N ASP A 20 -9.53 -6.08 1.25
CA ASP A 20 -10.21 -7.38 1.30
C ASP A 20 -9.39 -8.46 2.05
N GLY A 21 -8.13 -8.18 2.39
CA GLY A 21 -7.22 -9.13 3.02
C GLY A 21 -6.70 -10.22 2.07
N ASP A 22 -6.86 -10.05 0.74
CA ASP A 22 -6.33 -10.97 -0.26
C ASP A 22 -4.85 -10.68 -0.55
N SER A 23 -4.00 -11.10 0.39
CA SER A 23 -2.55 -11.01 0.28
C SER A 23 -1.99 -11.66 -0.99
N LYS A 24 -2.60 -12.75 -1.47
CA LYS A 24 -2.11 -13.48 -2.64
C LYS A 24 -2.32 -12.67 -3.92
N THR A 25 -3.51 -12.10 -4.10
CA THR A 25 -3.79 -11.26 -5.27
C THR A 25 -3.05 -9.94 -5.17
N PHE A 26 -2.93 -9.35 -3.97
CA PHE A 26 -2.10 -8.16 -3.72
C PHE A 26 -0.65 -8.37 -4.21
N ILE A 27 0.00 -9.47 -3.81
CA ILE A 27 1.38 -9.78 -4.21
C ILE A 27 1.51 -9.95 -5.73
N SER A 28 0.46 -10.41 -6.42
CA SER A 28 0.51 -10.67 -7.87
C SER A 28 0.72 -9.40 -8.74
N PHE A 29 0.37 -8.22 -8.20
CA PHE A 29 0.61 -6.92 -8.84
C PHE A 29 2.11 -6.54 -8.86
N PHE A 30 2.92 -7.19 -8.03
CA PHE A 30 4.34 -6.93 -7.91
C PHE A 30 5.17 -7.87 -8.79
N ILE A 31 6.44 -7.48 -9.01
CA ILE A 31 7.47 -8.37 -9.54
C ILE A 31 7.78 -9.49 -8.52
N ALA A 32 8.58 -10.49 -8.91
CA ALA A 32 8.89 -11.62 -8.03
C ALA A 32 9.62 -11.22 -6.73
N ASN A 33 10.50 -10.21 -6.79
CA ASN A 33 11.29 -9.72 -5.65
C ASN A 33 11.17 -8.20 -5.54
N PRO A 34 10.01 -7.67 -5.12
CA PRO A 34 9.83 -6.24 -4.98
C PRO A 34 10.57 -5.72 -3.74
N LYS A 35 10.97 -4.46 -3.76
CA LYS A 35 11.56 -3.80 -2.59
C LYS A 35 10.44 -3.24 -1.70
N LEU A 36 10.62 -3.34 -0.40
CA LEU A 36 9.77 -2.65 0.58
C LEU A 36 10.65 -1.77 1.47
N THR A 37 10.22 -0.53 1.68
CA THR A 37 10.76 0.30 2.77
C THR A 37 9.65 0.71 3.73
N ASP A 38 9.97 0.73 5.02
CA ASP A 38 9.10 1.12 6.12
C ASP A 38 9.81 2.26 6.87
N ASP A 39 9.25 3.47 6.80
CA ASP A 39 9.89 4.71 7.28
C ASP A 39 11.34 4.88 6.76
N GLY A 40 11.57 4.48 5.50
CA GLY A 40 12.88 4.53 4.83
C GLY A 40 13.83 3.37 5.15
N SER A 41 13.46 2.46 6.06
CA SER A 41 14.23 1.26 6.37
C SER A 41 13.80 0.08 5.51
N SER A 42 14.74 -0.69 4.96
CA SER A 42 14.40 -1.88 4.15
C SER A 42 13.70 -2.94 5.01
N ARG A 43 12.60 -3.50 4.49
CA ARG A 43 11.84 -4.59 5.13
C ARG A 43 11.59 -5.73 4.13
N ASP A 44 11.38 -6.95 4.63
CA ASP A 44 10.97 -8.07 3.79
C ASP A 44 9.52 -7.87 3.33
N PHE A 45 9.32 -7.74 2.02
CA PHE A 45 8.00 -7.49 1.44
C PHE A 45 7.02 -8.63 1.70
N SER A 46 7.44 -9.88 1.45
CA SER A 46 6.54 -11.04 1.55
C SER A 46 6.11 -11.29 2.99
N ASN A 47 7.03 -11.14 3.94
CA ASN A 47 6.72 -11.29 5.36
C ASN A 47 5.81 -10.15 5.83
N PHE A 48 6.09 -8.90 5.45
CA PHE A 48 5.22 -7.77 5.78
C PHE A 48 3.80 -7.97 5.28
N VAL A 49 3.61 -8.28 3.99
CA VAL A 49 2.27 -8.46 3.43
C VAL A 49 1.53 -9.61 4.13
N LYS A 50 2.23 -10.70 4.45
CA LYS A 50 1.63 -11.84 5.16
C LYS A 50 1.18 -11.48 6.59
N GLU A 51 1.92 -10.62 7.28
CA GLU A 51 1.61 -10.19 8.65
C GLU A 51 0.54 -9.10 8.69
N ALA A 52 0.58 -8.15 7.75
CA ALA A 52 -0.24 -6.94 7.79
C ALA A 52 -1.52 -7.05 6.95
N CYS A 53 -1.49 -7.68 5.78
CA CYS A 53 -2.66 -7.75 4.90
C CYS A 53 -3.76 -8.62 5.54
N GLY A 54 -4.96 -8.06 5.70
CA GLY A 54 -6.08 -8.69 6.40
C GLY A 54 -6.20 -8.32 7.89
N HIS A 55 -5.12 -7.77 8.48
CA HIS A 55 -5.09 -7.26 9.86
C HIS A 55 -5.07 -5.73 9.90
N GLU A 56 -4.43 -5.12 8.91
CA GLU A 56 -4.20 -3.69 8.82
C GLU A 56 -4.86 -3.12 7.56
N ARG A 57 -5.46 -1.92 7.65
CA ARG A 57 -6.23 -1.35 6.54
C ARG A 57 -6.34 0.16 6.59
N PHE A 58 -6.52 0.77 5.43
CA PHE A 58 -6.92 2.17 5.35
C PHE A 58 -8.37 2.32 5.86
N THR A 59 -8.61 3.35 6.65
CA THR A 59 -9.94 3.79 7.09
C THR A 59 -10.42 5.00 6.30
N SER A 60 -9.50 5.80 5.76
CA SER A 60 -9.77 6.87 4.79
C SER A 60 -8.62 7.02 3.79
N ILE A 61 -8.91 7.45 2.55
CA ILE A 61 -7.92 8.09 1.68
C ILE A 61 -8.12 9.59 1.80
N ASP A 62 -7.10 10.27 2.28
CA ASP A 62 -7.13 11.71 2.49
C ASP A 62 -6.56 12.43 1.26
N LYS A 63 -5.43 11.93 0.74
CA LYS A 63 -4.70 12.54 -0.37
C LYS A 63 -4.16 11.47 -1.34
N VAL A 64 -4.17 11.80 -2.63
CA VAL A 64 -3.59 10.98 -3.70
C VAL A 64 -2.72 11.89 -4.56
N GLU A 65 -1.47 11.51 -4.79
CA GLU A 65 -0.49 12.28 -5.56
C GLU A 65 0.22 11.42 -6.59
N ASN A 66 1.15 12.03 -7.33
CA ASN A 66 2.05 11.35 -8.26
C ASN A 66 1.29 10.44 -9.26
N ASN A 67 0.29 11.02 -9.94
CA ASN A 67 -0.58 10.31 -10.88
C ASN A 67 -1.30 9.08 -10.29
N GLY A 68 -1.58 9.07 -8.99
CA GLY A 68 -2.26 7.97 -8.32
C GLY A 68 -1.34 6.92 -7.72
N LEU A 69 -0.02 7.16 -7.70
CA LEU A 69 0.98 6.25 -7.14
C LEU A 69 1.27 6.50 -5.66
N ASP A 70 1.03 7.71 -5.17
CA ASP A 70 1.28 8.09 -3.79
C ASP A 70 -0.05 8.23 -3.06
N ILE A 71 -0.32 7.32 -2.13
CA ILE A 71 -1.58 7.24 -1.39
C ILE A 71 -1.33 7.64 0.05
N TYR A 72 -2.17 8.52 0.58
CA TYR A 72 -2.11 8.98 1.97
C TYR A 72 -3.47 8.85 2.63
N GLY A 73 -3.49 8.46 3.89
CA GLY A 73 -4.74 8.29 4.60
C GLY A 73 -4.58 7.85 6.05
N ASN A 74 -5.71 7.70 6.74
CA ASN A 74 -5.74 7.05 8.04
C ASN A 74 -5.70 5.53 7.86
N PHE A 75 -4.93 4.88 8.71
CA PHE A 75 -4.61 3.47 8.66
C PHE A 75 -4.77 2.88 10.05
N HIS A 76 -5.50 1.78 10.11
CA HIS A 76 -5.80 1.06 11.34
C HIS A 76 -4.93 -0.18 11.42
N THR A 77 -4.27 -0.37 12.56
CA THR A 77 -3.56 -1.60 12.90
C THR A 77 -4.06 -2.15 14.22
N GLU A 78 -4.09 -3.47 14.37
CA GLU A 78 -4.53 -4.10 15.61
C GLU A 78 -3.62 -3.77 16.80
N SER A 79 -2.33 -3.53 16.52
CA SER A 79 -1.32 -3.32 17.56
C SER A 79 -1.16 -1.86 18.01
N TRP A 80 -1.44 -0.88 17.14
CA TRP A 80 -1.14 0.55 17.39
C TRP A 80 -2.37 1.47 17.25
N GLY A 81 -3.50 0.93 16.80
CA GLY A 81 -4.70 1.70 16.53
C GLY A 81 -4.59 2.50 15.23
N ASP A 82 -5.21 3.68 15.21
CA ASP A 82 -5.32 4.51 14.00
C ASP A 82 -4.18 5.54 13.92
N PHE A 83 -3.52 5.62 12.77
CA PHE A 83 -2.51 6.63 12.48
C PHE A 83 -2.53 7.03 11.00
N LYS A 84 -1.88 8.16 10.69
CA LYS A 84 -1.70 8.61 9.30
C LYS A 84 -0.53 7.88 8.67
N THR A 85 -0.75 7.27 7.51
CA THR A 85 0.28 6.56 6.75
C THR A 85 0.36 7.07 5.31
N TYR A 86 1.43 6.70 4.63
CA TYR A 86 1.52 6.76 3.17
C TYR A 86 1.87 5.38 2.61
N PHE A 87 1.33 5.07 1.42
CA PHE A 87 1.74 3.95 0.59
C PHE A 87 2.13 4.51 -0.78
N LYS A 88 3.39 4.35 -1.18
CA LYS A 88 3.91 4.83 -2.47
C LYS A 88 4.33 3.67 -3.35
N PHE A 89 3.67 3.55 -4.48
CA PHE A 89 3.88 2.47 -5.43
C PHE A 89 4.85 2.93 -6.51
N HIS A 90 5.87 2.12 -6.79
CA HIS A 90 6.79 2.36 -7.90
C HIS A 90 6.56 1.30 -8.96
N GLN A 91 6.12 1.75 -10.12
CA GLN A 91 5.75 0.89 -11.24
C GLN A 91 6.90 0.86 -12.26
N ASN A 92 7.27 -0.35 -12.70
CA ASN A 92 8.25 -0.55 -13.75
C ASN A 92 7.65 -0.30 -15.15
N THR A 93 8.48 -0.39 -16.19
CA THR A 93 8.07 -0.18 -17.58
C THR A 93 7.06 -1.21 -18.11
N GLU A 94 7.02 -2.42 -17.53
CA GLU A 94 6.04 -3.48 -17.84
C GLU A 94 4.71 -3.28 -17.08
N GLY A 95 4.69 -2.31 -16.18
CA GLY A 95 3.54 -1.95 -15.38
C GLY A 95 3.33 -2.80 -14.13
N LYS A 96 4.31 -3.59 -13.70
CA LYS A 96 4.32 -4.25 -12.40
C LYS A 96 4.93 -3.34 -11.34
N PHE A 97 4.54 -3.51 -10.09
CA PHE A 97 5.18 -2.78 -9.00
C PHE A 97 6.51 -3.43 -8.63
N GLU A 98 7.58 -2.65 -8.69
CA GLU A 98 8.93 -3.09 -8.31
C GLU A 98 9.31 -2.68 -6.89
N ARG A 99 8.59 -1.71 -6.32
CA ARG A 99 8.83 -1.21 -4.97
C ARG A 99 7.56 -0.63 -4.36
N LEU A 100 7.41 -0.83 -3.05
CA LEU A 100 6.44 -0.17 -2.20
C LEU A 100 7.20 0.57 -1.09
N ASP A 101 6.88 1.83 -0.87
CA ASP A 101 7.31 2.54 0.34
C ASP A 101 6.12 2.79 1.23
N ILE A 102 6.24 2.38 2.49
CA ILE A 102 5.27 2.66 3.54
C ILE A 102 5.94 3.48 4.64
N GLY A 103 5.11 4.12 5.46
CA GLY A 103 5.60 4.84 6.62
C GLY A 103 4.58 5.82 7.16
N GLN A 104 4.86 6.36 8.33
CA GLN A 104 4.00 7.35 8.95
C GLN A 104 4.03 8.67 8.18
N ALA A 105 2.87 9.30 8.06
CA ALA A 105 2.70 10.55 7.35
C ALA A 105 2.31 11.68 8.31
N ILE A 106 2.97 12.84 8.17
CA ILE A 106 2.57 14.07 8.85
C ILE A 106 2.15 15.07 7.77
N TYR A 107 0.85 15.30 7.65
CA TYR A 107 0.24 16.29 6.76
C TYR A 107 -0.97 16.95 7.41
#